data_AF-A0A1Y1SY39-F1
#
_entry.id   AF-A0A1Y1SY39-F1
#
_cell.length_a   1.000
_cell.length_b   1.000
_cell.length_c   1.000
_cell.angle_alpha   90.00
_cell.angle_beta   90.00
_cell.angle_gamma   90.00
#
_symmetry.space_group_name_H-M   'P 1'
#
loop_
_entity.id
_entity.type
_entity.pdbx_description
1 polymer ?
#
loop_
_entity_poly.entity_id
_entity_poly.type
_entity_poly.pdbx_seq_one_letter_code
_entity_poly.pdbx_strand_id
1 'polypeptide(L)'
;MWKPITEKELSSEICKAEAELEGKYLNFWNLINISPEKWSEPTFGNEGGGFWVIAICGRKIIWFNDIEDGFNISDYTEYGKIDGYYCNQDELKTTVLILFEQITFGGQIIG
;
A
#
# COMPACT_ATOMS: atom_id res chain seq x y z
N MET A 1 24.24 3.39 0.49
CA MET A 1 23.64 2.08 0.17
C MET A 1 22.21 2.13 0.70
N TRP A 2 21.23 1.82 -0.14
CA TRP A 2 19.83 1.75 0.25
C TRP A 2 19.61 0.62 1.28
N LYS A 3 18.60 0.77 2.15
CA LYS A 3 18.23 -0.23 3.16
C LYS A 3 16.70 -0.33 3.21
N PRO A 4 16.12 -1.55 3.16
CA PRO A 4 14.70 -1.74 3.32
C PRO A 4 14.17 -1.16 4.63
N ILE A 5 12.95 -0.62 4.58
CA ILE A 5 12.25 -0.18 5.80
C ILE A 5 12.02 -1.38 6.72
N THR A 6 12.22 -1.17 8.01
CA THR A 6 11.87 -2.18 9.02
C THR A 6 10.37 -2.20 9.27
N GLU A 7 9.84 -3.33 9.74
CA GLU A 7 8.43 -3.44 10.15
C GLU A 7 8.05 -2.39 11.21
N LYS A 8 8.97 -2.05 12.11
CA LYS A 8 8.76 -1.02 13.14
C LYS A 8 8.63 0.38 12.54
N GLU A 9 9.49 0.73 11.59
CA GLU A 9 9.41 2.02 10.89
C GLU A 9 8.13 2.09 10.07
N LEU A 10 7.78 1.03 9.35
CA LEU A 10 6.51 0.94 8.61
C LEU A 10 5.30 1.08 9.54
N SER A 11 5.32 0.43 10.71
CA SER A 11 4.26 0.55 11.71
C SER A 11 4.10 1.99 12.20
N SER A 12 5.20 2.75 12.27
CA SER A 12 5.16 4.19 12.61
C SER A 12 4.44 4.99 11.53
N GLU A 13 4.70 4.72 10.24
CA GLU A 13 4.00 5.38 9.13
C GLU A 13 2.51 5.03 9.09
N ILE A 14 2.16 3.76 9.36
CA ILE A 14 0.76 3.32 9.47
C ILE A 14 0.05 4.07 10.61
N CYS A 15 0.67 4.12 11.78
CA CYS A 15 0.09 4.76 12.98
C CYS A 15 -0.13 6.28 12.78
N LYS A 16 0.77 6.96 12.06
CA LYS A 16 0.56 8.36 11.65
C LYS A 16 -0.68 8.52 10.77
N ALA A 17 -0.82 7.69 9.75
CA ALA A 17 -1.97 7.76 8.84
C ALA A 17 -3.30 7.43 9.56
N GLU A 18 -3.30 6.45 10.44
CA GLU A 18 -4.47 6.09 11.26
C GLU A 18 -4.93 7.23 12.16
N ALA A 19 -4.00 8.03 12.70
CA ALA A 19 -4.33 9.21 13.50
C ALA A 19 -4.97 10.35 12.69
N GLU A 20 -4.78 10.34 11.36
CA GLU A 20 -5.29 11.37 10.46
C GLU A 20 -6.53 10.96 9.64
N LEU A 21 -6.79 9.67 9.55
CA LEU A 21 -7.96 9.13 8.86
C LEU A 21 -9.20 9.31 9.73
N GLU A 22 -10.30 9.77 9.13
CA GLU A 22 -11.55 10.03 9.84
C GLU A 22 -12.76 9.50 9.07
N GLY A 23 -13.86 9.26 9.80
CA GLY A 23 -15.16 8.92 9.24
C GLY A 23 -15.12 7.72 8.30
N LYS A 24 -15.65 7.90 7.08
CA LYS A 24 -15.76 6.83 6.08
C LYS A 24 -14.39 6.25 5.67
N TYR A 25 -13.33 7.06 5.68
CA TYR A 25 -12.00 6.62 5.26
C TYR A 25 -11.33 5.75 6.33
N LEU A 26 -11.48 6.09 7.61
CA LEU A 26 -11.02 5.25 8.71
C LEU A 26 -11.77 3.92 8.77
N ASN A 27 -13.10 3.96 8.59
CA ASN A 27 -13.91 2.74 8.52
C ASN A 27 -13.49 1.84 7.35
N PHE A 28 -13.16 2.44 6.21
CA PHE A 28 -12.64 1.71 5.06
C PHE A 28 -11.27 1.09 5.34
N TRP A 29 -10.32 1.87 5.87
CA TRP A 29 -9.00 1.39 6.27
C TRP A 29 -9.08 0.19 7.21
N ASN A 30 -9.90 0.30 8.27
CA ASN A 30 -10.11 -0.78 9.25
C ASN A 30 -10.68 -2.07 8.65
N LEU A 31 -11.32 -1.99 7.48
CA LEU A 31 -11.86 -3.16 6.78
C LEU A 31 -10.83 -3.84 5.88
N ILE A 32 -9.88 -3.09 5.32
CA ILE A 32 -8.97 -3.57 4.27
C ILE A 32 -7.54 -3.82 4.77
N ASN A 33 -7.17 -3.25 5.91
CA ASN A 33 -5.82 -3.42 6.42
C ASN A 33 -5.55 -4.87 6.82
N ILE A 34 -4.28 -5.25 6.69
CA ILE A 34 -3.75 -6.54 7.12
C ILE A 34 -2.50 -6.28 7.95
N SER A 35 -2.03 -7.29 8.70
CA SER A 35 -0.68 -7.25 9.25
C SER A 35 0.32 -7.10 8.09
N PRO A 36 1.37 -6.26 8.22
CA PRO A 36 2.35 -6.10 7.15
C PRO A 36 2.97 -7.43 6.73
N GLU A 37 2.94 -7.71 5.44
CA GLU A 37 3.49 -8.93 4.84
C GLU A 37 4.44 -8.59 3.71
N LYS A 38 5.60 -9.24 3.65
CA LYS A 38 6.51 -9.09 2.50
C LYS A 38 5.96 -9.91 1.33
N TRP A 39 5.67 -9.25 0.22
CA TRP A 39 5.26 -9.88 -1.04
C TRP A 39 6.34 -9.73 -2.09
N SER A 40 6.49 -10.75 -2.93
CA SER A 40 7.45 -10.74 -4.02
C SER A 40 7.07 -9.73 -5.11
N GLU A 41 8.08 -9.04 -5.63
CA GLU A 41 7.96 -8.17 -6.79
C GLU A 41 9.17 -8.48 -7.69
N PRO A 42 8.95 -8.92 -8.95
CA PRO A 42 9.99 -9.54 -9.75
C PRO A 42 11.02 -8.56 -10.35
N THR A 43 10.74 -7.26 -10.40
CA THR A 43 11.59 -6.29 -11.10
C THR A 43 12.67 -5.69 -10.21
N PHE A 44 12.30 -5.17 -9.04
CA PHE A 44 13.19 -4.46 -8.12
C PHE A 44 13.12 -5.00 -6.68
N GLY A 45 12.08 -5.79 -6.34
CA GLY A 45 11.86 -6.28 -4.98
C GLY A 45 12.85 -7.36 -4.50
N ASN A 46 13.66 -7.97 -5.39
CA ASN A 46 14.49 -9.12 -5.04
C ASN A 46 15.54 -8.84 -3.95
N GLU A 47 16.19 -7.67 -3.98
CA GLU A 47 17.25 -7.33 -3.01
C GLU A 47 16.71 -7.08 -1.59
N GLY A 48 15.46 -6.63 -1.47
CA GLY A 48 14.78 -6.35 -0.21
C GLY A 48 13.94 -7.50 0.35
N GLY A 49 13.90 -8.66 -0.32
CA GLY A 49 13.00 -9.76 0.03
C GLY A 49 11.53 -9.46 -0.27
N GLY A 50 11.27 -8.59 -1.26
CA GLY A 50 9.96 -8.08 -1.62
C GLY A 50 9.64 -6.72 -0.99
N PHE A 51 8.40 -6.26 -1.19
CA PHE A 51 7.87 -5.04 -0.60
C PHE A 51 6.79 -5.35 0.44
N TRP A 52 6.57 -4.42 1.36
CA TRP A 52 5.57 -4.61 2.41
C TRP A 52 4.17 -4.30 1.89
N VAL A 53 3.28 -5.28 1.89
CA VAL A 53 1.85 -5.14 1.63
C VAL A 53 1.13 -4.99 2.96
N ILE A 54 0.23 -4.01 3.04
CA ILE A 54 -0.43 -3.60 4.30
C ILE A 54 -1.95 -3.52 4.20
N ALA A 55 -2.52 -3.63 3.00
CA ALA A 55 -3.96 -3.74 2.82
C ALA A 55 -4.32 -4.48 1.53
N ILE A 56 -5.47 -5.14 1.54
CA ILE A 56 -6.04 -5.86 0.40
C ILE A 56 -7.51 -5.47 0.26
N CYS A 57 -7.92 -5.08 -0.95
CA CYS A 57 -9.31 -4.78 -1.27
C CYS A 57 -9.67 -5.32 -2.66
N GLY A 58 -10.46 -6.39 -2.69
CA GLY A 58 -10.85 -7.04 -3.95
C GLY A 58 -9.61 -7.57 -4.70
N ARG A 59 -9.25 -6.93 -5.82
CA ARG A 59 -8.06 -7.26 -6.63
C ARG A 59 -6.92 -6.27 -6.46
N LYS A 60 -7.07 -5.31 -5.54
CA LYS A 60 -6.08 -4.25 -5.28
C LYS A 60 -5.35 -4.50 -3.97
N ILE A 61 -4.11 -4.07 -3.90
CA ILE A 61 -3.30 -4.02 -2.69
C ILE A 61 -2.77 -2.61 -2.45
N ILE A 62 -2.52 -2.27 -1.18
CA ILE A 62 -1.68 -1.14 -0.80
C ILE A 62 -0.34 -1.69 -0.30
N TRP A 63 0.75 -1.16 -0.84
CA TRP A 63 2.10 -1.59 -0.49
C TRP A 63 3.06 -0.42 -0.37
N PHE A 64 4.12 -0.59 0.42
CA PHE A 64 5.15 0.41 0.63
C PHE A 64 6.39 0.09 -0.21
N ASN A 65 6.77 1.04 -1.05
CA ASN A 65 8.00 1.00 -1.83
C ASN A 65 9.11 1.67 -1.01
N ASP A 66 9.96 0.86 -0.38
CA ASP A 66 11.07 1.32 0.44
C ASP A 66 12.25 1.87 -0.35
N ILE A 67 12.30 1.68 -1.68
CA ILE A 67 13.28 2.32 -2.57
C ILE A 67 12.91 3.78 -2.82
N GLU A 68 11.62 4.05 -3.00
CA GLU A 68 11.10 5.38 -3.36
C GLU A 68 10.50 6.15 -2.18
N ASP A 69 10.39 5.51 -1.01
CA ASP A 69 9.84 6.05 0.24
C ASP A 69 8.37 6.49 0.11
N GLY A 70 7.51 5.58 -0.36
CA GLY A 70 6.09 5.89 -0.58
C GLY A 70 5.15 4.70 -0.72
N PHE A 71 3.85 4.95 -0.49
CA PHE A 71 2.78 3.98 -0.65
C PHE A 71 2.24 3.96 -2.07
N ASN A 72 1.85 2.77 -2.54
CA ASN A 72 1.41 2.52 -3.89
C ASN A 72 0.19 1.59 -3.91
N ILE A 73 -0.63 1.69 -4.96
CA ILE A 73 -1.72 0.74 -5.24
C ILE A 73 -1.33 -0.09 -6.45
N SER A 74 -1.53 -1.40 -6.37
CA SER A 74 -1.35 -2.29 -7.52
C SER A 74 -2.41 -3.37 -7.55
N ASP A 75 -2.58 -3.98 -8.72
CA ASP A 75 -3.31 -5.23 -8.82
C ASP A 75 -2.46 -6.41 -8.30
N TYR A 76 -3.14 -7.50 -7.95
CA TYR A 76 -2.53 -8.80 -7.75
C TYR A 76 -3.42 -9.91 -8.33
N THR A 77 -2.78 -10.92 -8.91
CA THR A 77 -3.43 -12.13 -9.45
C THR A 77 -3.12 -13.37 -8.62
N GLU A 78 -2.06 -13.32 -7.82
CA GLU A 78 -1.61 -14.38 -6.92
C GLU A 78 -1.25 -13.77 -5.56
N TYR A 79 -1.77 -14.35 -4.47
CA TYR A 79 -1.45 -13.88 -3.12
C TYR A 79 0.06 -14.00 -2.86
N GLY A 80 0.69 -12.94 -2.34
CA GLY A 80 2.13 -12.92 -2.11
C GLY A 80 2.95 -12.38 -3.30
N LYS A 81 2.29 -11.91 -4.37
CA LYS A 81 2.95 -11.35 -5.55
C LYS A 81 2.32 -10.03 -6.00
N ILE A 82 3.16 -9.03 -6.25
CA ILE A 82 2.77 -7.72 -6.77
C ILE A 82 2.90 -7.75 -8.30
N ASP A 83 1.82 -7.42 -9.02
CA ASP A 83 1.80 -7.47 -10.50
C ASP A 83 2.26 -6.16 -11.19
N GLY A 84 2.50 -5.09 -10.43
CA GLY A 84 2.98 -3.82 -10.97
C GLY A 84 3.86 -3.04 -10.00
N TYR A 85 4.98 -2.53 -10.49
CA TYR A 85 5.87 -1.64 -9.74
C TYR A 85 5.51 -0.17 -10.02
N TYR A 86 5.44 0.63 -8.97
CA TYR A 86 5.18 2.06 -9.04
C TYR A 86 6.11 2.81 -8.08
N CYS A 87 6.37 4.07 -8.41
CA CYS A 87 7.29 4.96 -7.69
C CYS A 87 6.55 6.17 -7.12
N ASN A 88 5.29 6.00 -6.72
CA ASN A 88 4.58 7.07 -6.05
C ASN A 88 5.21 7.30 -4.68
N GLN A 89 5.33 8.57 -4.32
CA GLN A 89 5.80 9.04 -3.01
C GLN A 89 4.59 9.46 -2.15
N ASP A 90 3.48 8.73 -2.30
CA ASP A 90 2.23 9.05 -1.62
C ASP A 90 2.30 8.61 -0.15
N GLU A 91 1.73 9.41 0.73
CA GLU A 91 1.45 8.99 2.10
C GLU A 91 0.33 7.94 2.12
N LEU A 92 0.28 7.11 3.17
CA LEU A 92 -0.73 6.05 3.28
C LEU A 92 -2.16 6.62 3.25
N LYS A 93 -2.39 7.75 3.93
CA LYS A 93 -3.70 8.43 3.92
C LYS A 93 -4.16 8.74 2.50
N THR A 94 -3.30 9.37 1.69
CA THR A 94 -3.59 9.67 0.28
C THR A 94 -3.95 8.42 -0.49
N THR A 95 -3.19 7.34 -0.27
CA THR A 95 -3.41 6.04 -0.92
C THR A 95 -4.76 5.40 -0.53
N VAL A 96 -5.15 5.46 0.75
CA VAL A 96 -6.46 4.99 1.23
C VAL A 96 -7.60 5.78 0.61
N LEU A 97 -7.47 7.11 0.50
CA LEU A 97 -8.45 7.97 -0.14
C LEU A 97 -8.63 7.61 -1.63
N ILE A 98 -7.52 7.45 -2.36
CA ILE A 98 -7.55 7.06 -3.78
C ILE A 98 -8.25 5.72 -3.96
N LEU A 99 -7.91 4.72 -3.15
CA LEU A 99 -8.53 3.40 -3.26
C LEU A 99 -10.03 3.43 -2.93
N PHE A 100 -10.43 4.24 -1.94
CA PHE A 100 -11.84 4.44 -1.61
C PHE A 100 -12.62 5.06 -2.78
N GLU A 101 -12.06 6.07 -3.44
CA GLU A 101 -12.69 6.69 -4.61
C GLU A 101 -12.75 5.73 -5.81
N GLN A 102 -11.74 4.85 -6.00
CA GLN A 102 -11.82 3.78 -7.01
C GLN A 102 -13.01 2.86 -6.78
N ILE A 103 -13.35 2.51 -5.54
CA ILE A 103 -14.54 1.69 -5.25
C ILE A 103 -15.82 2.47 -5.57
N THR A 104 -15.84 3.77 -5.23
CA THR A 104 -16.99 4.64 -5.42
C THR A 104 -17.31 4.85 -6.90
N PHE A 105 -16.29 4.95 -7.76
CA PHE A 105 -16.43 5.23 -9.19
C PHE A 105 -16.11 4.04 -10.11
N GLY A 106 -15.94 2.83 -9.56
CA GLY A 106 -15.68 1.62 -10.36
C GLY A 106 -14.32 1.58 -11.05
N GLY A 107 -13.29 2.20 -10.45
CA GLY A 107 -11.91 2.20 -10.93
C GLY A 107 -11.60 3.24 -12.00
N GLN A 108 -12.52 4.15 -12.30
CA GLN A 108 -12.25 5.29 -13.17
C GLN A 108 -11.58 6.41 -12.36
N ILE A 109 -10.40 6.84 -12.78
CA ILE A 109 -9.76 8.06 -12.25
C ILE A 109 -10.59 9.23 -12.77
N ILE A 110 -11.38 9.85 -11.91
CA ILE A 110 -11.89 11.20 -12.17
C ILE A 110 -10.71 12.15 -11.95
N GLY A 111 -10.12 12.60 -13.06
CA GLY A 111 -9.15 13.69 -13.08
C GLY A 111 -9.79 15.05 -12.83
#